data_AF-A0A7Z9K903-F1
#
_entry.id   AF-A0A7Z9K903-F1
#
_cell.length_a   1.000
_cell.length_b   1.000
_cell.length_c   1.000
_cell.angle_alpha   90.00
_cell.angle_beta   90.00
_cell.angle_gamma   90.00
#
_symmetry.space_group_name_H-M   'P 1'
#
loop_
_entity.id
_entity.type
_entity.pdbx_description
1 polymer ?
#
loop_
_entity_poly.entity_id
_entity_poly.type
_entity_poly.pdbx_seq_one_letter_code
_entity_poly.pdbx_strand_id
1 'polypeptide(L)' 'MPISTDEFRLLHTMIRVTDLDKSIDFYTRHLGMKLLRRKDYEQGRFTLAFVGYGDEKTDT' A
#
# COMPACT_ATOMS: atom_id res chain seq x y z
N MET A 1 -3.54 -33.62 4.46
CA MET A 1 -4.49 -32.78 5.22
C MET A 1 -4.81 -31.57 4.37
N PRO A 2 -6.10 -31.21 4.17
CA PRO A 2 -6.42 -29.98 3.44
C PRO A 2 -5.98 -28.77 4.26
N ILE A 3 -5.43 -27.77 3.58
CA ILE A 3 -5.10 -26.49 4.20
C ILE A 3 -6.44 -25.77 4.46
N SER A 4 -6.75 -25.50 5.73
CA SER A 4 -7.85 -24.60 6.10
C SER A 4 -7.50 -23.19 5.65
N THR A 5 -8.44 -22.54 4.96
CA THR A 5 -8.26 -21.19 4.41
C THR A 5 -8.84 -20.12 5.33
N ASP A 6 -9.40 -20.50 6.48
CA ASP A 6 -10.16 -19.63 7.38
C ASP A 6 -9.31 -18.51 8.00
N GLU A 7 -7.97 -18.66 7.98
CA GLU A 7 -7.01 -17.67 8.49
C GLU A 7 -6.45 -16.72 7.42
N PHE A 8 -6.71 -16.94 6.14
CA PHE A 8 -6.16 -16.08 5.08
C PHE A 8 -6.95 -14.77 4.98
N ARG A 9 -6.22 -13.65 4.98
CA ARG A 9 -6.77 -12.31 4.74
C ARG A 9 -6.10 -11.62 3.57
N LEU A 10 -6.85 -10.78 2.86
CA LEU A 10 -6.30 -9.90 1.83
C LEU A 10 -5.58 -8.73 2.50
N LEU A 11 -4.25 -8.68 2.38
CA LEU A 11 -3.43 -7.66 3.05
C LEU A 11 -3.31 -6.38 2.23
N HIS A 12 -3.05 -6.50 0.93
CA HIS A 12 -2.77 -5.35 0.08
C HIS A 12 -3.18 -5.62 -1.36
N THR A 13 -3.49 -4.52 -2.06
CA THR A 13 -3.64 -4.48 -3.51
C THR A 13 -2.64 -3.49 -4.07
N MET A 14 -1.94 -3.87 -5.15
CA MET A 14 -0.97 -3.00 -5.79
C MET A 14 -1.55 -2.40 -7.07
N ILE A 15 -1.51 -1.08 -7.18
CA ILE A 15 -1.97 -0.32 -8.33
C ILE A 15 -0.80 0.52 -8.85
N ARG A 16 -0.47 0.35 -10.13
CA ARG A 16 0.53 1.21 -10.79
C ARG A 16 -0.09 2.55 -11.15
N VAL A 17 0.65 3.62 -10.90
CA VAL A 17 0.21 5.00 -11.16
C VAL A 17 1.25 5.73 -11.99
N THR A 18 0.81 6.70 -12.77
CA THR A 18 1.69 7.51 -13.63
C THR A 18 2.43 8.60 -12.86
N ASP A 19 1.80 9.18 -11.84
CA ASP A 19 2.35 10.25 -11.01
C ASP A 19 2.13 9.89 -9.53
N LEU A 20 3.21 9.54 -8.84
CA LEU A 20 3.14 9.01 -7.48
C LEU A 20 2.70 10.07 -6.48
N ASP A 21 3.21 11.30 -6.60
CA ASP A 21 2.93 12.36 -5.63
C ASP A 21 1.46 12.80 -5.73
N LYS A 22 0.92 12.96 -6.95
CA LYS A 22 -0.52 13.23 -7.14
C LYS A 22 -1.39 12.10 -6.61
N SER A 23 -0.94 10.85 -6.75
CA SER A 23 -1.68 9.70 -6.27
C SER A 23 -1.70 9.66 -4.73
N ILE A 24 -0.55 9.85 -4.08
CA ILE A 24 -0.45 9.93 -2.61
C ILE A 24 -1.36 11.04 -2.09
N ASP A 25 -1.31 12.21 -2.73
CA ASP A 25 -2.14 13.35 -2.38
C ASP A 25 -3.64 13.04 -2.48
N PHE A 26 -4.07 12.37 -3.54
CA PHE A 26 -5.44 11.89 -3.69
C PHE A 26 -5.86 10.93 -2.56
N TYR A 27 -5.07 9.88 -2.31
CA TYR A 27 -5.39 8.88 -1.28
C TYR A 27 -5.38 9.48 0.13
N THR A 28 -4.49 10.44 0.41
CA THR A 28 -4.37 11.04 1.74
C THR A 28 -5.37 12.16 1.99
N ARG A 29 -5.50 13.13 1.07
CA ARG A 29 -6.40 14.29 1.27
C ARG A 29 -7.87 13.97 1.02
N HIS A 30 -8.17 13.22 -0.04
CA HIS A 30 -9.55 13.00 -0.46
C HIS A 30 -10.15 11.72 0.13
N LEU A 31 -9.34 10.69 0.33
CA LEU A 31 -9.80 9.43 0.92
C LEU A 31 -9.47 9.32 2.41
N GLY A 32 -8.57 10.15 2.95
CA GLY A 32 -8.24 10.15 4.39
C GLY A 32 -7.26 9.06 4.81
N MET A 33 -6.55 8.44 3.86
CA MET A 33 -5.49 7.48 4.18
C MET A 33 -4.23 8.18 4.71
N LYS A 34 -3.32 7.39 5.27
CA LYS A 34 -1.98 7.83 5.68
C LYS A 34 -0.94 7.21 4.76
N LEU A 35 0.10 7.96 4.44
CA LEU A 35 1.31 7.40 3.84
C LEU A 35 2.04 6.59 4.92
N LEU A 36 2.06 5.28 4.76
CA LEU A 36 2.66 4.34 5.72
C LEU A 36 4.16 4.20 5.47
N ARG A 37 4.52 4.01 4.18
CA ARG A 37 5.91 3.81 3.77
C ARG A 37 6.10 4.27 2.33
N ARG A 38 7.25 4.92 2.06
CA ARG A 38 7.73 5.23 0.72
C ARG A 38 9.15 4.71 0.58
N LYS A 39 9.45 4.04 -0.54
CA LYS A 39 10.79 3.53 -0.82
C LYS A 39 11.11 3.59 -2.31
N ASP A 40 12.23 4.21 -2.61
CA ASP A 40 12.78 4.31 -3.95
C ASP A 40 13.69 3.11 -4.24
N TYR A 41 13.54 2.54 -5.43
CA TYR A 41 14.33 1.42 -5.92
C TYR A 41 15.01 1.82 -7.22
N GLU A 42 16.12 2.55 -7.11
CA GLU A 42 16.90 3.10 -8.23
C GLU A 42 17.24 2.07 -9.31
N GLN A 43 17.68 0.87 -8.91
CA GLN A 43 18.03 -0.20 -9.86
C GLN A 43 16.82 -0.71 -10.64
N GLY A 44 15.64 -0.73 -10.00
CA GLY A 44 14.38 -1.13 -10.63
C GLY A 44 13.68 0.00 -11.36
N ARG A 45 14.16 1.25 -11.21
CA ARG A 45 13.55 2.47 -11.74
C ARG A 45 12.07 2.62 -11.35
N PHE A 46 11.74 2.31 -10.10
CA PHE A 46 10.41 2.51 -9.55
C PHE A 46 10.45 2.96 -8.09
N THR A 47 9.37 3.61 -7.67
CA THR A 47 9.12 3.95 -6.26
C THR A 47 7.86 3.22 -5.81
N LEU A 48 7.90 2.66 -4.60
CA LEU A 48 6.73 2.09 -3.93
C LEU A 48 6.26 3.01 -2.82
N ALA A 49 4.94 3.22 -2.75
CA ALA A 49 4.27 3.85 -1.63
C ALA A 49 3.15 2.96 -1.12
N PHE A 50 3.11 2.76 0.20
CA PHE A 50 2.00 2.10 0.89
C PHE A 50 1.14 3.17 1.54
N VAL A 51 -0.16 3.12 1.28
CA VAL A 51 -1.17 3.98 1.90
C VAL A 51 -2.27 3.12 2.50
N GLY A 52 -2.82 3.55 3.64
CA GLY A 52 -3.89 2.83 4.32
C GLY A 52 -4.48 3.63 5.49
N TYR A 53 -5.50 3.09 6.13
CA TYR A 53 -6.19 3.76 7.24
C TYR A 53 -5.62 3.41 8.62
N GLY A 54 -4.99 2.23 8.74
CA GLY A 54 -4.47 1.67 9.99
C GLY A 54 -2.94 1.79 10.14
N ASP A 55 -2.42 1.26 11.23
CA ASP A 55 -0.97 1.14 11.45
C ASP A 55 -0.39 0.01 10.60
N GLU A 56 0.78 0.22 10.00
CA GLU A 56 1.43 -0.77 9.14
C GLU A 56 1.75 -2.08 9.90
N LYS A 57 1.99 -2.03 11.21
CA LYS A 57 2.38 -3.22 11.99
C LYS A 57 1.20 -4.09 12.42
N THR A 58 0.01 -3.51 12.53
CA THR A 58 -1.16 -4.20 13.10
C THR A 58 -2.27 -4.43 12.08
N ASP A 59 -2.42 -3.51 11.12
CA ASP A 59 -3.56 -3.50 10.20
C ASP A 59 -3.19 -3.91 8.77
N THR A 60 -1.90 -3.96 8.45
CA THR A 60 -1.37 -4.56 7.20
C THR A 60 -0.63 -5.86 7.43
#